data_AF-A0A0C2BJG5-F1
#
_entry.id   AF-A0A0C2BJG5-F1
#
_cell.length_a   1.000
_cell.length_b   1.000
_cell.length_c   1.000
_cell.angle_alpha   90.00
_cell.angle_beta   90.00
_cell.angle_gamma   90.00
#
_symmetry.space_group_name_H-M   'P 1'
#
loop_
_entity.id
_entity.type
_entity.pdbx_description
1 polymer ?
#
loop_
_entity_poly.entity_id
_entity_poly.type
_entity_poly.pdbx_seq_one_letter_code
_entity_poly.pdbx_strand_id
1 'polypeptide(L)' 'MSECDSSTGQLLYGCPVVTSEGSRIGQVDHLMVDAETHQLRYVMLARSRRNGAVVAIPWHALYFDAAQGRLVFYTWV' A
#
# COMPACT_ATOMS: atom_id res chain seq x y z
N MET A 1 26.39 -5.96 -12.01
CA MET A 1 26.16 -4.85 -11.08
C MET A 1 24.66 -4.72 -10.95
N SER A 2 24.09 -5.08 -9.80
CA SER A 2 22.65 -4.96 -9.57
C SER A 2 22.34 -3.47 -9.50
N GLU A 3 21.58 -2.94 -10.45
CA GLU A 3 20.92 -1.67 -10.25
C GLU A 3 20.12 -1.82 -8.96
N CYS A 4 20.51 -1.09 -7.92
CA CYS A 4 19.63 -0.91 -6.78
C CYS A 4 18.43 -0.16 -7.33
N ASP A 5 17.41 -0.89 -7.76
CA ASP A 5 16.12 -0.40 -8.24
C ASP A 5 15.44 0.35 -7.08
N SER A 6 15.93 1.56 -6.80
CA SER A 6 15.29 2.56 -5.95
C SER A 6 14.09 3.12 -6.70
N SER A 7 13.20 2.25 -7.15
CA SER A 7 11.89 2.68 -7.63
C SER A 7 11.10 3.18 -6.43
N THR A 8 10.33 4.26 -6.60
CA THR A 8 9.46 4.80 -5.54
C THR A 8 8.49 3.74 -5.00
N GLY A 9 8.17 2.71 -5.80
CA GLY A 9 7.36 1.57 -5.35
C GLY A 9 8.01 0.75 -4.24
N GLN A 10 9.34 0.59 -4.26
CA GLN A 10 10.08 -0.13 -3.22
C GLN A 10 10.04 0.61 -1.87
N LEU A 11 9.95 1.95 -1.89
CA LEU A 11 9.84 2.76 -0.67
C LEU A 11 8.52 2.54 0.07
N LEU A 12 7.47 2.11 -0.64
CA LEU A 12 6.18 1.82 -0.04
C LEU A 12 6.10 0.41 0.54
N TYR A 13 7.01 -0.50 0.18
CA TYR A 13 7.01 -1.85 0.71
C TYR A 13 7.14 -1.85 2.24
N GLY A 14 6.27 -2.61 2.92
CA GLY A 14 6.23 -2.65 4.39
C GLY A 14 5.62 -1.40 5.05
N CYS A 15 5.26 -0.38 4.29
CA CYS A 15 4.62 0.83 4.82
C CYS A 15 3.32 0.44 5.56
N PRO A 16 3.10 0.91 6.81
CA PRO A 16 1.89 0.61 7.54
C PRO A 16 0.68 1.27 6.88
N VAL A 17 -0.41 0.52 6.78
CA VAL A 17 -1.70 1.01 6.30
C VAL A 17 -2.65 1.07 7.48
N VAL A 18 -3.24 2.24 7.72
CA VAL A 18 -4.11 2.50 8.88
C VAL A 18 -5.46 3.08 8.44
N THR A 19 -6.46 3.01 9.30
CA THR A 19 -7.72 3.75 9.16
C THR A 19 -7.50 5.24 9.42
N SER A 20 -8.49 6.08 9.09
CA SER A 20 -8.49 7.52 9.42
C SER A 20 -8.34 7.81 10.93
N GLU A 21 -8.80 6.90 11.78
CA GLU A 21 -8.66 6.97 13.25
C GLU A 21 -7.28 6.48 13.74
N GLY A 22 -6.43 5.99 12.83
CA GLY A 22 -5.08 5.49 13.13
C GLY A 22 -5.01 4.01 13.49
N SER A 23 -6.12 3.26 13.44
CA SER A 23 -6.12 1.82 13.69
C SER A 23 -5.42 1.06 12.57
N ARG A 24 -4.57 0.08 12.89
CA ARG A 24 -3.80 -0.66 11.88
C ARG A 24 -4.69 -1.61 11.07
N ILE A 25 -4.67 -1.46 9.75
CA ILE A 25 -5.29 -2.37 8.79
C ILE A 25 -4.27 -3.44 8.38
N GLY A 26 -3.03 -3.03 8.09
CA GLY A 26 -1.97 -3.94 7.67
C GLY A 26 -0.67 -3.24 7.29
N GLN A 27 0.06 -3.84 6.35
CA GLN A 27 1.25 -3.27 5.73
C GLN A 27 1.29 -3.60 4.24
N VAL A 28 1.86 -2.71 3.44
CA VAL A 28 2.02 -2.92 2.00
C VAL A 28 2.93 -4.10 1.73
N ASP A 29 2.51 -4.96 0.79
CA ASP A 29 3.27 -6.10 0.28
C ASP A 29 3.60 -5.90 -1.20
N HIS A 30 2.60 -5.57 -2.02
CA HIS A 30 2.80 -5.35 -3.45
C HIS A 30 1.96 -4.18 -3.95
N LEU A 31 2.45 -3.55 -5.03
CA LEU A 31 1.72 -2.54 -5.78
C LEU A 31 1.23 -3.17 -7.08
N MET A 32 -0.05 -3.00 -7.40
CA MET A 32 -0.60 -3.43 -8.67
C MET A 32 -0.73 -2.25 -9.62
N VAL A 33 0.01 -2.34 -10.72
CA VAL A 33 0.02 -1.37 -11.81
C VAL A 33 -0.78 -1.96 -12.97
N ASP A 34 -1.62 -1.12 -13.58
CA ASP A 34 -2.30 -1.45 -14.83
C ASP A 34 -1.26 -1.62 -15.95
N ALA A 35 -1.26 -2.77 -16.62
CA ALA A 35 -0.25 -3.10 -17.62
C ALA A 35 -0.39 -2.29 -18.92
N GLU A 36 -1.57 -1.74 -19.22
CA GLU A 36 -1.82 -0.95 -20.43
C GLU A 36 -1.60 0.54 -20.15
N THR A 37 -2.16 1.04 -19.05
CA THR A 37 -2.11 2.48 -18.73
C THR A 37 -0.90 2.85 -17.87
N HIS A 38 -0.17 1.88 -17.35
CA HIS A 38 0.96 2.05 -16.42
C HIS A 38 0.59 2.83 -15.15
N GLN A 39 -0.68 2.81 -14.75
CA GLN A 39 -1.16 3.53 -13.57
C GLN A 39 -1.21 2.63 -12.36
N LEU A 40 -0.82 3.15 -11.19
CA LEU A 40 -0.98 2.45 -9.92
C LEU A 40 -2.48 2.36 -9.56
N ARG A 41 -3.01 1.13 -9.49
CA ARG A 41 -4.44 0.88 -9.25
C ARG A 41 -4.72 0.44 -7.83
N TYR A 42 -3.92 -0.49 -7.31
CA TYR A 42 -4.16 -1.09 -6.00
C TYR A 42 -2.88 -1.25 -5.20
N VAL A 43 -3.05 -1.22 -3.89
CA VAL A 43 -2.06 -1.61 -2.88
C VAL A 43 -2.53 -2.91 -2.27
N MET A 44 -1.69 -3.94 -2.34
CA MET A 44 -1.93 -5.24 -1.75
C MET A 44 -1.32 -5.26 -0.36
N LEU A 45 -2.12 -5.68 0.63
CA LEU A 45 -1.65 -5.81 2.00
C LEU A 45 -1.10 -7.21 2.28
N ALA A 46 -0.04 -7.26 3.07
CA ALA A 46 0.54 -8.51 3.55
C ALA A 46 -0.50 -9.30 4.37
N ARG A 47 -0.55 -10.61 4.15
CA ARG A 47 -1.44 -11.50 4.89
C ARG A 47 -1.01 -11.57 6.35
N SER A 48 -1.88 -11.18 7.28
CA SER A 48 -1.56 -11.25 8.72
C SER A 48 -1.45 -12.68 9.26
N ARG A 49 -1.96 -13.69 8.53
CA ARG A 49 -1.87 -15.12 8.86
C ARG A 49 -1.68 -15.95 7.60
N ARG A 50 -1.09 -17.14 7.72
CA ARG A 50 -0.83 -18.05 6.58
C ARG A 50 -2.08 -18.41 5.78
N ASN A 51 -3.25 -18.39 6.41
CA ASN A 51 -4.56 -18.63 5.78
C ASN A 51 -5.47 -17.39 5.75
N GLY A 52 -4.94 -16.19 6.00
CA GLY A 52 -5.71 -14.95 5.96
C GLY A 52 -6.05 -14.53 4.53
N ALA A 53 -7.09 -13.71 4.36
CA ALA A 53 -7.40 -13.10 3.07
C ALA A 53 -6.32 -12.09 2.68
N VAL A 54 -6.09 -11.95 1.38
CA VAL A 54 -5.32 -10.83 0.83
C VAL A 54 -6.30 -9.68 0.64
N VAL A 55 -5.90 -8.48 1.07
CA VAL A 55 -6.72 -7.27 0.95
C VAL A 55 -6.10 -6.38 -0.11
N ALA A 56 -6.91 -5.99 -1.10
CA ALA A 56 -6.55 -5.03 -2.14
C ALA A 56 -7.26 -3.70 -1.85
N ILE A 57 -6.50 -2.61 -1.72
CA ILE A 57 -7.05 -1.28 -1.48
C ILE A 57 -6.81 -0.41 -2.73
N PRO A 58 -7.83 0.26 -3.28
CA PRO A 58 -7.65 1.19 -4.39
C PRO A 58 -6.66 2.31 -4.03
N TRP A 59 -5.71 2.59 -4.90
CA TRP A 59 -4.68 3.61 -4.67
C TRP A 59 -5.29 5.01 -4.40
N HIS A 60 -6.36 5.35 -5.11
CA HIS A 60 -7.04 6.64 -4.96
C HIS A 60 -7.80 6.80 -3.63
N ALA A 61 -7.96 5.73 -2.85
CA ALA A 61 -8.57 5.77 -1.52
C ALA A 61 -7.53 5.90 -0.39
N LEU A 62 -6.25 6.05 -0.74
CA LEU A 62 -5.14 6.18 0.17
C LEU A 62 -4.51 7.56 0.04
N TYR A 63 -4.08 8.13 1.17
CA TYR A 63 -3.15 9.25 1.17
C TYR A 63 -1.91 8.90 2.01
N PHE A 64 -0.78 9.53 1.70
CA PHE A 64 0.47 9.31 2.41
C PHE A 64 0.66 10.38 3.50
N ASP A 65 0.66 9.94 4.75
CA ASP A 65 1.03 10.75 5.90
C ASP A 65 2.56 10.71 6.04
N ALA A 66 3.23 11.66 5.39
CA ALA A 66 4.69 11.74 5.35
C ALA A 66 5.32 12.02 6.73
N ALA A 67 4.58 12.66 7.63
CA ALA A 67 5.07 12.94 8.99
C ALA A 67 5.21 11.65 9.81
N GLN A 68 4.37 10.65 9.53
CA GLN A 68 4.36 9.38 10.23
C GLN A 68 4.79 8.17 9.38
N GLY A 69 5.12 8.39 8.11
CA GLY A 69 5.58 7.35 7.19
C GLY A 69 4.54 6.24 6.96
N ARG A 70 3.25 6.60 6.89
CA ARG A 70 2.15 5.64 6.81
C ARG A 70 1.16 6.00 5.70
N LEU A 71 0.48 4.99 5.16
CA LEU A 71 -0.66 5.18 4.28
C LEU A 71 -1.94 5.15 5.11
N VAL A 72 -2.82 6.12 4.88
CA VAL A 72 -4.10 6.21 5.57
C VAL A 72 -5.21 5.91 4.57
N PHE A 73 -6.02 4.90 4.88
CA PHE A 73 -7.22 4.58 4.14
C PHE A 73 -8.32 5.53 4.55
N TYR A 74 -8.72 6.37 3.61
CA TYR A 74 -9.73 7.39 3.80
C TYR A 74 -10.86 7.13 2.81
N THR A 75 -11.95 6.57 3.31
CA THR A 75 -13.21 6.47 2.56
C THR A 75 -14.19 7.45 3.18
N TRP A 76 -14.74 8.33 2.35
CA TRP A 76 -15.91 9.13 2.73
C TRP A 76 -17.07 8.15 2.91
N VAL A 77 -17.51 7.95 4.16
CA VAL A 77 -18.81 7.33 4.47
C VAL A 77 -19.91 8.37 4.48
#